data_AF-A0A966UL20-F1
#
_entry.id   AF-A0A966UL20-F1
#
_cell.length_a   1.000
_cell.length_b   1.000
_cell.length_c   1.000
_cell.angle_alpha   90.00
_cell.angle_beta   90.00
_cell.angle_gamma   90.00
#
_symmetry.space_group_name_H-M   'P 1'
#
loop_
_entity.id
_entity.type
_entity.pdbx_description
1 polymer ?
#
loop_
_entity_poly.entity_id
_entity_poly.type
_entity_poly.pdbx_seq_one_letter_code
_entity_poly.pdbx_strand_id
1 'polypeptide(L)'
;MTMEANSRAKATFTKFEDSTREEWASIMECLKVTQSLVPDRIMEQLRHLASDDGGFPISRLEHCLQTATRAMRGGENDEYVACALIHDIGDTLSPYNHPAIAAAIVKPFVTEANHWMVEHHGIFQGYYFWHHIGLDQNAREAYRGNPHWEYTEEFCAKYDQVAF
;
A
#
# COMPACT_ATOMS: atom_id res chain seq x y z
N MET A 1 17.46 -18.83 9.35
CA MET A 1 18.71 -18.21 9.83
C MET A 1 18.31 -17.29 10.97
N THR A 2 18.55 -17.70 12.22
CA THR A 2 18.16 -16.93 13.40
C THR A 2 18.97 -15.64 13.43
N MET A 3 18.30 -14.49 13.35
CA MET A 3 18.95 -13.20 13.56
C MET A 3 19.53 -13.20 14.98
N GLU A 4 20.85 -13.19 15.09
CA GLU A 4 21.51 -12.89 16.36
C GLU A 4 20.99 -11.54 16.85
N ALA A 5 20.44 -11.52 18.06
CA ALA A 5 20.02 -10.31 18.73
C ALA A 5 21.26 -9.43 18.89
N ASN A 6 21.42 -8.48 17.97
CA ASN A 6 22.50 -7.51 17.99
C ASN A 6 22.47 -6.83 19.37
N SER A 7 23.52 -7.00 20.16
CA SER A 7 23.67 -6.53 21.54
C SER A 7 23.86 -5.01 21.60
N ARG A 8 23.04 -4.26 20.84
CA ARG A 8 23.07 -2.80 20.83
C ARG A 8 22.45 -2.30 22.13
N ALA A 9 23.18 -1.41 22.81
CA ALA A 9 22.73 -0.78 24.03
C ALA A 9 21.37 -0.11 23.80
N LYS A 10 20.36 -0.55 24.56
CA LYS A 10 19.03 0.05 24.53
C LYS A 10 19.10 1.43 25.19
N ALA A 11 18.43 2.41 24.61
CA ALA A 11 18.26 3.70 25.27
C ALA A 11 17.53 3.52 26.61
N THR A 12 17.87 4.37 27.58
CA THR A 12 17.42 4.27 28.98
C THR A 12 16.51 5.43 29.38
N PHE A 13 16.42 6.48 28.56
CA PHE A 13 15.49 7.57 28.79
C PHE A 13 14.03 7.07 28.90
N THR A 14 13.23 7.74 29.73
CA THR A 14 11.79 7.45 29.88
C THR A 14 10.91 8.49 29.19
N LYS A 15 11.50 9.62 28.75
CA LYS A 15 10.89 10.68 27.94
C LYS A 15 11.90 11.14 26.90
N PHE A 16 11.44 11.55 25.70
CA PHE A 16 12.35 12.00 24.63
C PHE A 16 13.16 13.25 25.01
N GLU A 17 12.63 14.15 25.84
CA GLU A 17 13.35 15.36 26.28
C GLU A 17 14.61 15.06 27.11
N ASP A 18 14.66 13.89 27.76
CA ASP A 18 15.78 13.45 28.60
C ASP A 18 16.82 12.63 27.81
N SER A 19 16.59 12.42 26.52
CA SER A 19 17.45 11.59 25.68
C SER A 19 18.80 12.26 25.35
N THR A 20 19.83 11.44 25.22
CA THR A 20 21.18 11.90 24.86
C THR A 20 21.51 11.69 23.39
N ARG A 21 22.49 12.43 22.88
CA ARG A 21 22.97 12.28 21.50
C ARG A 21 23.52 10.87 21.26
N GLU A 22 24.18 10.30 22.26
CA GLU A 22 24.77 8.96 22.24
C GLU A 22 23.69 7.88 22.13
N GLU A 23 22.58 8.02 22.86
CA GLU A 23 21.42 7.13 22.73
C GLU A 23 20.78 7.25 21.34
N TRP A 24 20.64 8.46 20.81
CA TRP A 24 20.13 8.66 19.44
C TRP A 24 21.03 8.08 18.37
N ALA A 25 22.36 8.15 18.52
CA ALA A 25 23.29 7.51 17.60
C ALA A 25 23.02 5.99 17.52
N SER A 26 22.76 5.35 18.66
CA SER A 26 22.39 3.93 18.73
C SER A 26 21.00 3.65 18.15
N ILE A 27 20.01 4.52 18.40
CA ILE A 27 18.64 4.39 17.84
C ILE A 27 18.66 4.50 16.32
N MET A 28 19.39 5.47 15.76
CA MET A 28 19.47 5.66 14.30
C MET A 28 20.10 4.46 13.60
N GLU A 29 21.04 3.79 14.26
CA GLU A 29 21.60 2.53 13.79
C GLU A 29 20.55 1.40 13.80
N CYS A 30 19.68 1.32 14.80
CA CYS A 30 18.55 0.39 14.83
C CYS A 30 17.45 0.74 13.82
N LEU A 31 17.26 2.02 13.51
CA LEU A 31 16.32 2.48 12.48
C LEU A 31 16.74 1.96 11.10
N LYS A 32 18.05 1.96 10.77
CA LYS A 32 18.55 1.37 9.51
C LYS A 32 18.16 -0.11 9.37
N VAL A 33 18.26 -0.88 10.47
CA VAL A 33 17.81 -2.29 10.49
C VAL A 33 16.31 -2.38 10.32
N THR A 34 15.54 -1.53 11.01
CA THR A 34 14.08 -1.46 10.85
C THR A 34 13.70 -1.17 9.39
N GLN A 35 14.40 -0.24 8.74
CA GLN A 35 14.18 0.12 7.35
C GLN A 35 14.51 -1.03 6.38
N SER A 36 15.58 -1.79 6.62
CA SER A 36 15.93 -2.93 5.77
C SER A 36 14.92 -4.07 5.85
N LEU A 37 14.13 -4.15 6.92
CA LEU A 37 13.08 -5.16 7.11
C LEU A 37 11.73 -4.78 6.50
N VAL A 38 11.58 -3.56 5.96
CA VAL A 38 10.30 -3.09 5.40
C VAL A 38 9.78 -4.02 4.29
N PRO A 39 10.59 -4.47 3.30
CA PRO A 39 10.09 -5.39 2.28
C PRO A 39 9.55 -6.69 2.86
N ASP A 40 10.27 -7.32 3.79
CA ASP A 40 9.83 -8.57 4.42
C ASP A 40 8.51 -8.40 5.19
N ARG A 41 8.34 -7.26 5.87
CA ARG A 41 7.10 -6.91 6.59
C ARG A 41 5.95 -6.65 5.64
N ILE A 42 6.17 -5.99 4.50
CA ILE A 42 5.15 -5.82 3.45
C ILE A 42 4.70 -7.20 2.96
N MET A 43 5.65 -8.11 2.67
CA MET A 43 5.32 -9.47 2.24
C MET A 43 4.55 -10.25 3.31
N GLU A 44 4.85 -10.03 4.59
CA GLU A 44 4.08 -10.61 5.69
C GLU A 44 2.65 -10.05 5.75
N GLN A 45 2.48 -8.74 5.61
CA GLN A 45 1.15 -8.11 5.57
C GLN A 45 0.31 -8.60 4.38
N LEU A 46 0.90 -8.72 3.18
CA LEU A 46 0.22 -9.29 2.02
C LEU A 46 -0.25 -10.73 2.30
N ARG A 47 0.54 -11.55 3.01
CA ARG A 47 0.13 -12.92 3.37
C ARG A 47 -1.11 -12.95 4.26
N HIS A 48 -1.36 -11.92 5.08
CA HIS A 48 -2.60 -11.85 5.88
C HIS A 48 -3.85 -11.64 5.01
N LEU A 49 -3.72 -11.08 3.81
CA LEU A 49 -4.84 -10.95 2.86
C LEU A 49 -5.29 -12.29 2.28
N ALA A 50 -4.51 -13.38 2.45
CA ALA A 50 -4.88 -14.71 1.97
C ALA A 50 -6.02 -15.36 2.77
N SER A 51 -6.22 -14.90 4.01
CA SER A 51 -7.21 -15.48 4.93
C SER A 51 -8.57 -14.77 4.92
N ASP A 52 -8.73 -13.72 4.11
CA ASP A 52 -9.97 -12.95 4.00
C ASP A 52 -10.35 -12.78 2.52
N ASP A 53 -11.56 -13.22 2.18
CA ASP A 53 -12.18 -12.96 0.88
C ASP A 53 -13.20 -11.82 0.94
N GLY A 54 -13.65 -11.39 2.12
CA GLY A 54 -14.64 -10.31 2.26
C GLY A 54 -15.96 -10.54 1.49
N GLY A 55 -16.26 -11.78 1.09
CA GLY A 55 -17.39 -12.13 0.22
C GLY A 55 -17.14 -12.00 -1.29
N PHE A 56 -15.92 -11.68 -1.72
CA PHE A 56 -15.48 -11.73 -3.11
C PHE A 56 -15.23 -13.18 -3.58
N PRO A 57 -15.21 -13.46 -4.90
CA PRO A 57 -14.98 -14.81 -5.43
C PRO A 57 -13.57 -15.36 -5.17
N ILE A 58 -12.62 -14.49 -4.79
CA ILE A 58 -11.23 -14.83 -4.49
C ILE A 58 -10.77 -14.09 -3.23
N SER A 59 -9.66 -14.55 -2.64
CA SER A 59 -9.05 -13.84 -1.50
C SER A 59 -8.52 -12.47 -1.91
N ARG A 60 -8.41 -11.54 -0.95
CA ARG A 60 -7.79 -10.23 -1.19
C ARG A 60 -6.34 -10.33 -1.66
N LEU A 61 -5.59 -11.33 -1.19
CA LEU A 61 -4.24 -11.58 -1.69
C LEU A 61 -4.27 -11.99 -3.17
N GLU A 62 -5.20 -12.86 -3.55
CA GLU A 62 -5.31 -13.29 -4.94
C GLU A 62 -5.70 -12.12 -5.85
N HIS A 63 -6.60 -11.25 -5.41
CA HIS A 63 -6.92 -9.99 -6.09
C HIS A 63 -5.64 -9.15 -6.33
N CYS A 64 -4.89 -8.85 -5.27
CA CYS A 64 -3.62 -8.10 -5.36
C CYS A 64 -2.62 -8.74 -6.35
N LEU A 65 -2.45 -10.07 -6.28
CA LEU A 65 -1.54 -10.81 -7.16
C LEU A 65 -2.01 -10.79 -8.62
N GLN A 66 -3.30 -10.94 -8.86
CA GLN A 66 -3.88 -10.87 -10.20
C GLN A 66 -3.73 -9.45 -10.78
N THR A 67 -4.04 -8.40 -10.01
CA THR A 67 -3.87 -6.99 -10.41
C THR A 67 -2.42 -6.71 -10.80
N ALA A 68 -1.44 -7.09 -9.96
CA ALA A 68 -0.02 -6.94 -10.27
C ALA A 68 0.42 -7.76 -11.50
N THR A 69 -0.07 -8.99 -11.63
CA THR A 69 0.25 -9.86 -12.78
C THR A 69 -0.29 -9.29 -14.09
N ARG A 70 -1.49 -8.70 -14.07
CA ARG A 70 -2.09 -8.02 -15.22
C ARG A 70 -1.28 -6.79 -15.62
N ALA A 71 -0.90 -5.94 -14.66
CA ALA A 71 -0.03 -4.79 -14.91
C ALA A 71 1.32 -5.22 -15.52
N MET A 72 1.96 -6.23 -14.93
CA MET A 72 3.24 -6.78 -15.44
C MET A 72 3.09 -7.28 -16.89
N ARG A 73 2.00 -7.99 -17.21
CA ARG A 73 1.72 -8.46 -18.58
C ARG A 73 1.30 -7.34 -19.53
N GLY A 74 0.78 -6.23 -19.00
CA GLY A 74 0.48 -5.00 -19.72
C GLY A 74 1.73 -4.22 -20.15
N GLY A 75 2.91 -4.61 -19.66
CA GLY A 75 4.17 -3.94 -19.97
C GLY A 75 4.49 -2.77 -19.04
N GLU A 76 3.78 -2.67 -17.91
CA GLU A 76 4.06 -1.67 -16.89
C GLU A 76 5.42 -1.91 -16.22
N ASN A 77 6.04 -0.84 -15.71
CA ASN A 77 7.34 -0.93 -15.05
C ASN A 77 7.24 -1.50 -13.62
N ASP A 78 8.39 -1.88 -13.05
CA ASP A 78 8.46 -2.49 -11.71
C ASP A 78 7.83 -1.63 -10.61
N GLU A 79 7.92 -0.30 -10.70
CA GLU A 79 7.33 0.62 -9.74
C GLU A 79 5.80 0.54 -9.76
N TYR A 80 5.21 0.54 -10.97
CA TYR A 80 3.78 0.39 -11.17
C TYR A 80 3.30 -0.98 -10.70
N VAL A 81 4.02 -2.05 -11.06
CA VAL A 81 3.69 -3.42 -10.66
C VAL A 81 3.74 -3.56 -9.13
N ALA A 82 4.70 -2.92 -8.46
CA ALA A 82 4.75 -2.87 -7.01
C ALA A 82 3.55 -2.14 -6.41
N CYS A 83 3.16 -0.97 -6.96
CA CYS A 83 1.95 -0.25 -6.56
C CYS A 83 0.69 -1.12 -6.74
N ALA A 84 0.54 -1.77 -7.89
CA ALA A 84 -0.54 -2.70 -8.19
C ALA A 84 -0.58 -3.89 -7.21
N LEU A 85 0.57 -4.39 -6.76
CA LEU A 85 0.63 -5.49 -5.80
C LEU A 85 0.16 -5.08 -4.39
N ILE A 86 0.38 -3.83 -3.98
CA ILE A 86 0.14 -3.40 -2.59
C ILE A 86 -0.99 -2.39 -2.43
N HIS A 87 -1.70 -2.01 -3.49
CA HIS A 87 -2.75 -0.99 -3.44
C HIS A 87 -3.81 -1.27 -2.36
N ASP A 88 -4.15 -2.54 -2.16
CA ASP A 88 -5.15 -3.02 -1.19
C ASP A 88 -4.56 -3.57 0.12
N ILE A 89 -3.25 -3.36 0.39
CA ILE A 89 -2.59 -3.87 1.62
C ILE A 89 -3.24 -3.38 2.92
N GLY A 90 -3.99 -2.28 2.86
CA GLY A 90 -4.69 -1.68 3.99
C GLY A 90 -6.05 -2.30 4.31
N ASP A 91 -6.59 -3.21 3.49
CA ASP A 91 -7.98 -3.67 3.58
C ASP A 91 -8.36 -4.21 4.96
N THR A 92 -7.47 -5.00 5.55
CA THR A 92 -7.71 -5.65 6.85
C THR A 92 -7.36 -4.76 8.04
N LEU A 93 -6.73 -3.62 7.79
CA LEU A 93 -6.28 -2.67 8.83
C LEU A 93 -7.18 -1.45 8.93
N SER A 94 -7.67 -0.94 7.80
CA SER A 94 -8.54 0.23 7.73
C SER A 94 -9.44 0.14 6.50
N PRO A 95 -10.46 -0.74 6.46
CA PRO A 95 -11.27 -0.96 5.26
C PRO A 95 -12.00 0.28 4.74
N TYR A 96 -12.28 1.27 5.60
CA TYR A 96 -12.89 2.55 5.17
C TYR A 96 -11.90 3.55 4.55
N ASN A 97 -10.59 3.29 4.67
CA ASN A 97 -9.53 4.20 4.24
C ASN A 97 -8.26 3.44 3.82
N HIS A 98 -8.43 2.23 3.30
CA HIS A 98 -7.34 1.33 3.00
C HIS A 98 -6.32 1.90 2.00
N PRO A 99 -6.70 2.74 1.00
CA PRO A 99 -5.74 3.30 0.05
C PRO A 99 -4.70 4.18 0.74
N ALA A 100 -5.06 4.87 1.83
CA ALA A 100 -4.16 5.74 2.55
C ALA A 100 -3.00 4.98 3.22
N ILE A 101 -3.22 3.72 3.62
CA ILE A 101 -2.16 2.87 4.17
C ILE A 101 -1.14 2.54 3.08
N ALA A 102 -1.62 2.08 1.93
CA ALA A 102 -0.75 1.78 0.79
C ALA A 102 0.00 3.02 0.31
N ALA A 103 -0.69 4.17 0.20
CA ALA A 103 -0.12 5.45 -0.21
C ALA A 103 1.04 5.88 0.71
N ALA A 104 0.84 5.78 2.03
CA ALA A 104 1.87 6.12 3.01
C ALA A 104 3.13 5.24 2.90
N ILE A 105 2.96 3.96 2.54
CA ILE A 105 4.08 3.02 2.33
C ILE A 105 4.88 3.40 1.08
N VAL A 106 4.22 3.70 -0.03
CA VAL A 106 4.88 3.94 -1.33
C VAL A 106 5.44 5.36 -1.47
N LYS A 107 4.88 6.34 -0.75
CA LYS A 107 5.21 7.77 -0.86
C LYS A 107 6.71 8.11 -0.95
N PRO A 108 7.62 7.47 -0.19
CA PRO A 108 9.04 7.81 -0.26
C PRO A 108 9.76 7.27 -1.50
N PHE A 109 9.14 6.39 -2.28
CA PHE A 109 9.83 5.55 -3.26
C PHE A 109 9.31 5.68 -4.69
N VAL A 110 8.05 6.10 -4.86
CA VAL A 110 7.37 6.09 -6.16
C VAL A 110 7.16 7.49 -6.70
N THR A 111 6.93 7.58 -8.01
CA THR A 111 6.55 8.81 -8.70
C THR A 111 5.25 9.40 -8.15
N GLU A 112 5.06 10.70 -8.33
CA GLU A 112 3.83 11.40 -7.92
C GLU A 112 2.57 10.77 -8.55
N ALA A 113 2.65 10.36 -9.82
CA ALA A 113 1.55 9.69 -10.52
C ALA A 113 1.16 8.36 -9.85
N ASN A 114 2.14 7.52 -9.51
CA ASN A 114 1.90 6.24 -8.84
C ASN A 114 1.41 6.41 -7.41
N HIS A 115 1.96 7.38 -6.66
CA HIS A 115 1.45 7.71 -5.33
C HIS A 115 -0.01 8.17 -5.40
N TRP A 116 -0.34 9.07 -6.33
CA TRP A 116 -1.70 9.60 -6.50
C TRP A 116 -2.68 8.49 -6.89
N MET A 117 -2.28 7.62 -7.83
CA MET A 117 -3.04 6.43 -8.21
C MET A 117 -3.34 5.54 -7.00
N VAL A 118 -2.33 5.16 -6.23
CA VAL A 118 -2.52 4.32 -5.03
C VAL A 118 -3.41 5.00 -4.00
N GLU A 119 -3.27 6.30 -3.78
CA GLU A 119 -4.08 7.03 -2.80
C GLU A 119 -5.56 7.13 -3.21
N HIS A 120 -5.86 7.24 -4.51
CA HIS A 120 -7.20 7.53 -5.01
C HIS A 120 -7.91 6.33 -5.65
N HIS A 121 -7.22 5.21 -5.85
CA HIS A 121 -7.78 4.06 -6.58
C HIS A 121 -9.14 3.62 -6.00
N GLY A 122 -9.34 3.62 -4.68
CA GLY A 122 -10.61 3.18 -4.07
C GLY A 122 -11.83 4.02 -4.51
N ILE A 123 -11.66 5.33 -4.70
CA ILE A 123 -12.72 6.21 -5.22
C ILE A 123 -12.97 5.94 -6.71
N PHE A 124 -11.91 5.65 -7.46
CA PHE A 124 -11.99 5.34 -8.89
C PHE A 124 -12.60 3.96 -9.16
N GLN A 125 -12.22 2.94 -8.39
CA GLN A 125 -12.79 1.60 -8.38
C GLN A 125 -14.27 1.64 -7.99
N GLY A 126 -14.66 2.57 -7.11
CA GLY A 126 -16.05 2.85 -6.75
C GLY A 126 -16.97 3.07 -7.96
N TYR A 127 -16.46 3.57 -9.09
CA TYR A 127 -17.20 3.70 -10.34
C TYR A 127 -17.86 2.38 -10.79
N TYR A 128 -17.30 1.23 -10.46
CA TYR A 128 -17.83 -0.06 -10.89
C TYR A 128 -18.94 -0.61 -9.99
N PHE A 129 -19.03 -0.20 -8.71
CA PHE A 129 -19.94 -0.86 -7.76
C PHE A 129 -20.66 0.05 -6.76
N TRP A 130 -20.25 1.30 -6.55
CA TRP A 130 -20.84 2.17 -5.51
C TRP A 130 -22.35 2.39 -5.67
N HIS A 131 -22.85 2.43 -6.92
CA HIS A 131 -24.28 2.50 -7.21
C HIS A 131 -25.10 1.28 -6.71
N HIS A 132 -24.47 0.11 -6.55
CA HIS A 132 -25.11 -1.07 -5.97
C HIS A 132 -25.27 -0.99 -4.45
N ILE A 133 -24.51 -0.12 -3.78
CA ILE A 133 -24.54 0.09 -2.33
C ILE A 133 -25.06 1.48 -1.93
N GLY A 134 -25.68 2.21 -2.86
CA GLY A 134 -26.29 3.51 -2.61
C GLY A 134 -25.31 4.69 -2.49
N LEU A 135 -24.08 4.51 -2.94
CA LEU A 135 -23.05 5.54 -3.01
C LEU A 135 -22.94 6.14 -4.43
N ASP A 136 -22.30 7.30 -4.56
CA ASP A 136 -22.16 8.01 -5.83
C ASP A 136 -21.12 7.35 -6.74
N GLN A 137 -21.59 6.68 -7.79
CA GLN A 137 -20.74 6.09 -8.83
C GLN A 137 -19.75 7.10 -9.45
N ASN A 138 -20.11 8.37 -9.52
CA ASN A 138 -19.32 9.41 -10.15
C ASN A 138 -18.48 10.22 -9.14
N ALA A 139 -18.26 9.73 -7.93
CA ALA A 139 -17.45 10.44 -6.93
C ALA A 139 -16.03 10.78 -7.41
N ARG A 140 -15.44 9.95 -8.29
CA ARG A 140 -14.14 10.24 -8.93
C ARG A 140 -14.11 11.56 -9.72
N GLU A 141 -15.27 12.07 -10.12
CA GLU A 141 -15.41 13.34 -10.85
C GLU A 141 -15.00 14.56 -10.01
N ALA A 142 -14.99 14.42 -8.68
CA ALA A 142 -14.45 15.46 -7.78
C ALA A 142 -12.98 15.79 -8.06
N TYR A 143 -12.25 14.87 -8.71
CA TYR A 143 -10.84 15.01 -9.06
C TYR A 143 -10.63 15.37 -10.54
N ARG A 144 -11.69 15.64 -11.32
CA ARG A 144 -11.56 15.94 -12.74
C ARG A 144 -10.66 17.15 -12.97
N GLY A 145 -9.74 17.03 -13.92
CA GLY A 145 -8.73 18.06 -14.24
C GLY A 145 -7.41 17.88 -13.49
N ASN A 146 -7.29 16.90 -12.58
CA ASN A 146 -6.01 16.48 -12.04
C ASN A 146 -5.19 15.74 -13.15
N PRO A 147 -3.88 15.98 -13.29
CA PRO A 147 -3.04 15.34 -14.32
C PRO A 147 -2.94 13.81 -14.20
N HIS A 148 -3.33 13.23 -13.06
CA HIS A 148 -3.29 11.79 -12.80
C HIS A 148 -4.68 11.14 -12.81
N TRP A 149 -5.73 11.89 -13.18
CA TRP A 149 -7.10 11.39 -13.24
C TRP A 149 -7.22 10.22 -14.23
N GLU A 150 -6.83 10.43 -15.48
CA GLU A 150 -6.88 9.39 -16.52
C GLU A 150 -5.93 8.23 -16.19
N TYR A 151 -4.79 8.52 -15.57
CA TYR A 151 -3.83 7.51 -15.16
C TYR A 151 -4.41 6.52 -14.14
N THR A 152 -5.18 7.03 -13.18
CA THR A 152 -5.82 6.20 -12.14
C THR A 152 -7.09 5.53 -12.63
N GLU A 153 -7.82 6.19 -13.52
CA GLU A 153 -8.93 5.57 -14.23
C GLU A 153 -8.47 4.36 -15.04
N GLU A 154 -7.35 4.50 -15.75
CA GLU A 154 -6.75 3.43 -16.53
C GLU A 154 -6.31 2.24 -15.65
N PHE A 155 -5.69 2.51 -14.49
CA PHE A 155 -5.34 1.48 -13.51
C PHE A 155 -6.55 0.64 -13.10
N CYS A 156 -7.62 1.32 -12.65
CA CYS A 156 -8.85 0.64 -12.23
C CYS A 156 -9.49 -0.12 -13.39
N ALA A 157 -9.55 0.46 -14.59
CA ALA A 157 -10.19 -0.15 -15.74
C ALA A 157 -9.47 -1.38 -16.29
N LYS A 158 -8.13 -1.32 -16.39
CA LYS A 158 -7.32 -2.37 -17.01
C LYS A 158 -6.89 -3.47 -16.05
N TYR A 159 -6.67 -3.14 -14.78
CA TYR A 159 -5.93 -4.03 -13.87
C TYR A 159 -6.73 -4.40 -12.63
N ASP A 160 -7.22 -3.42 -11.88
CA ASP A 160 -7.83 -3.65 -10.56
C ASP A 160 -9.25 -4.25 -10.67
N GLN A 161 -10.22 -3.57 -11.30
CA GLN A 161 -11.62 -4.06 -11.30
C GLN A 161 -11.83 -5.42 -12.00
N VAL A 162 -10.88 -5.85 -12.84
CA VAL A 162 -10.94 -7.12 -13.60
C VAL A 162 -10.17 -8.28 -12.94
N ALA A 163 -9.68 -8.10 -11.72
CA ALA A 163 -8.86 -9.07 -10.99
C ALA A 163 -9.67 -9.79 -9.89
N PHE A 164 -10.70 -10.55 -10.29
CA PHE A 164 -11.57 -11.34 -9.42
C PHE A 164 -11.90 -12.70 -10.04
#